data_AF-A0A940RDH8-F1
#
_entry.id   AF-A0A940RDH8-F1
#
_cell.length_a   1.000
_cell.length_b   1.000
_cell.length_c   1.000
_cell.angle_alpha   90.00
_cell.angle_beta   90.00
_cell.angle_gamma   90.00
#
_symmetry.space_group_name_H-M   'P 1'
#
loop_
_entity.id
_entity.type
_entity.pdbx_description
1 polymer ?
#
loop_
_entity_poly.entity_id
_entity_poly.type
_entity_poly.pdbx_seq_one_letter_code
_entity_poly.pdbx_strand_id
1 'polypeptide(L)'
;MNLSKRFHSVAGVILLVAVFLIACRKQTVHPENENNNNGNAAKGDITQVGVAAGGEEQKSIGPNGGSFTTSDNKLTIEFPAGALSTETIIRVQPVSNFCPGAAGNAYRISPHLTLNKPA
;
A
#
# COMPACT_ATOMS: atom_id res chain seq x y z
N MET A 1 15.19 -26.26 54.32
CA MET A 1 14.63 -27.02 53.17
C MET A 1 14.14 -26.02 52.12
N ASN A 2 14.51 -26.21 50.84
CA ASN A 2 14.02 -25.53 49.61
C ASN A 2 15.09 -24.88 48.69
N LEU A 3 16.36 -25.33 48.74
CA LEU A 3 17.31 -25.03 47.66
C LEU A 3 17.09 -25.93 46.42
N SER A 4 16.50 -27.12 46.60
CA SER A 4 16.15 -28.06 45.51
C SER A 4 14.95 -27.65 44.66
N LYS A 5 14.04 -26.80 45.18
CA LYS A 5 12.84 -26.34 44.46
C LYS A 5 13.14 -25.21 43.48
N ARG A 6 14.13 -24.36 43.79
CA ARG A 6 14.61 -23.29 42.90
C ARG A 6 15.29 -23.88 41.67
N PHE A 7 16.03 -24.99 41.85
CA PHE A 7 16.68 -25.72 40.75
C PHE A 7 15.67 -26.40 39.81
N HIS A 8 14.61 -27.02 40.35
CA HIS A 8 13.53 -27.61 39.53
C HIS A 8 12.73 -26.55 38.76
N SER A 9 12.48 -25.38 39.36
CA SER A 9 11.74 -24.30 38.70
C SER A 9 12.53 -23.65 37.57
N VAL A 10 13.86 -23.53 37.72
CA VAL A 10 14.76 -23.00 36.66
C VAL A 10 14.94 -24.02 35.54
N ALA A 11 15.07 -25.31 35.86
CA ALA A 11 15.12 -26.37 34.86
C ALA A 11 13.83 -26.45 34.03
N GLY A 12 12.66 -26.27 34.65
CA GLY A 12 11.37 -26.23 33.97
C GLY A 12 11.20 -25.05 33.00
N VAL A 13 11.69 -23.87 33.38
CA VAL A 13 11.65 -22.67 32.50
C VAL A 13 12.63 -22.80 31.34
N ILE A 14 13.83 -23.35 31.57
CA ILE A 14 14.81 -23.60 30.50
C ILE A 14 14.30 -24.66 29.51
N LEU A 15 13.62 -25.70 30.00
CA LEU A 15 12.98 -26.71 29.15
C LEU A 15 11.83 -26.13 28.32
N LEU A 16 11.02 -25.23 28.89
CA LEU A 16 9.92 -24.55 28.18
C LEU A 16 10.43 -23.59 27.09
N VAL A 17 11.52 -22.86 27.35
CA VAL A 17 12.14 -21.94 26.38
C VAL A 17 12.84 -22.70 25.25
N ALA A 18 13.43 -23.86 25.52
CA ALA A 18 14.04 -24.72 24.51
C ALA A 18 13.03 -25.30 23.50
N VAL A 19 11.79 -25.55 23.93
CA VAL A 19 10.70 -26.03 23.04
C VAL A 19 10.23 -24.96 22.05
N PHE A 20 10.35 -23.67 22.40
CA PHE A 20 9.95 -22.56 21.52
C PHE A 20 10.92 -22.29 20.35
N LEU A 21 12.18 -22.72 20.45
CA LEU A 21 13.20 -22.45 19.41
C LEU A 21 13.22 -23.46 18.25
N ILE A 22 12.35 -24.48 18.27
CA ILE A 22 12.31 -25.56 17.25
C ILE A 22 11.24 -25.31 16.16
N ALA A 23 10.47 -24.22 16.24
CA ALA A 23 9.36 -23.96 15.31
C ALA A 23 9.76 -23.40 13.93
N CYS A 24 11.03 -23.06 13.70
CA CYS A 24 11.51 -22.63 12.39
C CYS A 24 12.00 -23.81 11.54
N ARG A 25 11.07 -24.54 10.90
CA ARG A 25 11.41 -25.30 9.68
C ARG A 25 11.17 -24.40 8.47
N LYS A 26 12.25 -24.04 7.76
CA LYS A 26 12.17 -23.35 6.47
C LYS A 26 11.57 -24.32 5.46
N GLN A 27 10.33 -24.09 5.01
CA GLN A 27 9.71 -24.84 3.92
C GLN A 27 10.54 -24.58 2.65
N THR A 28 11.24 -25.60 2.18
CA THR A 28 11.89 -25.58 0.87
C THR A 28 10.82 -25.81 -0.18
N VAL A 29 10.39 -24.73 -0.86
CA VAL A 29 9.53 -24.83 -2.04
C VAL A 29 10.37 -25.48 -3.14
N HIS A 30 10.07 -26.74 -3.45
CA HIS A 30 10.58 -27.39 -4.66
C HIS A 30 9.81 -26.77 -5.85
N PRO A 31 10.46 -26.38 -6.96
CA PRO A 31 9.73 -25.99 -8.15
C PRO A 31 9.07 -27.23 -8.76
N GLU A 32 7.83 -27.51 -8.37
CA GLU A 32 6.94 -28.35 -9.16
C GLU A 32 6.49 -27.55 -10.39
N ASN A 33 6.73 -28.14 -11.57
CA ASN A 33 6.24 -27.65 -12.84
C ASN A 33 4.73 -27.94 -12.91
N GLU A 34 3.96 -27.06 -12.29
CA GLU A 34 2.50 -27.04 -12.35
C GLU A 34 2.07 -26.56 -13.74
N ASN A 35 1.95 -27.50 -14.69
CA ASN A 35 1.13 -27.29 -15.88
C ASN A 35 -0.35 -27.33 -15.47
N ASN A 36 -0.82 -26.28 -14.80
CA ASN A 36 -2.21 -26.15 -14.39
C ASN A 36 -3.02 -25.52 -15.54
N ASN A 37 -3.50 -26.38 -16.44
CA ASN A 37 -4.61 -26.04 -17.34
C ASN A 37 -5.94 -26.23 -16.60
N ASN A 38 -6.27 -25.33 -15.67
CA ASN A 38 -7.62 -24.83 -15.38
C ASN A 38 -7.58 -23.97 -14.10
N GLY A 39 -7.35 -22.69 -14.27
CA GLY A 39 -7.67 -21.70 -13.25
C GLY A 39 -8.47 -20.60 -13.93
N ASN A 40 -9.76 -20.51 -13.60
CA ASN A 40 -10.51 -19.27 -13.80
C ASN A 40 -9.73 -18.15 -13.10
N ALA A 41 -8.85 -17.48 -13.84
CA ALA A 41 -8.19 -16.26 -13.38
C ALA A 41 -9.31 -15.37 -12.88
N ALA A 42 -9.29 -15.00 -11.59
CA ALA A 42 -10.35 -14.21 -10.98
C ALA A 42 -10.63 -13.00 -11.87
N LYS A 43 -11.71 -13.09 -12.66
CA LYS A 43 -12.08 -12.05 -13.59
C LYS A 43 -12.48 -10.87 -12.72
N GLY A 44 -11.72 -9.79 -12.77
CA GLY A 44 -12.05 -8.59 -12.02
C GLY A 44 -13.50 -8.18 -12.29
N ASP A 45 -14.26 -7.93 -11.22
CA ASP A 45 -15.61 -7.41 -11.34
C ASP A 45 -15.56 -5.94 -11.75
N ILE A 46 -16.40 -5.58 -12.72
CA ILE A 46 -16.53 -4.19 -13.17
C ILE A 46 -17.36 -3.45 -12.13
N THR A 47 -16.78 -2.42 -11.51
CA THR A 47 -17.47 -1.55 -10.55
C THR A 47 -17.94 -0.26 -11.20
N GLN A 48 -18.93 0.39 -10.61
CA GLN A 48 -19.37 1.72 -11.05
C GLN A 48 -18.21 2.74 -11.00
N VAL A 49 -18.24 3.73 -11.90
CA VAL A 49 -17.33 4.88 -11.84
C VAL A 49 -17.62 5.73 -10.61
N GLY A 50 -16.57 6.22 -9.96
CA GLY A 50 -16.67 7.12 -8.81
C GLY A 50 -17.31 8.47 -9.15
N VAL A 51 -18.19 8.93 -8.25
CA VAL A 51 -18.82 10.26 -8.30
C VAL A 51 -18.11 11.22 -7.35
N ALA A 52 -18.23 12.53 -7.55
CA ALA A 52 -17.61 13.53 -6.68
C ALA A 52 -18.07 13.34 -5.21
N ALA A 53 -17.12 13.27 -4.30
CA ALA A 53 -17.34 13.04 -2.87
C ALA A 53 -16.85 14.22 -1.99
N GLY A 54 -16.39 15.31 -2.61
CA GLY A 54 -15.87 16.49 -1.95
C GLY A 54 -15.55 17.62 -2.94
N GLY A 55 -15.03 18.73 -2.41
CA GLY A 55 -14.61 19.86 -3.23
C GLY A 55 -13.37 19.56 -4.07
N GLU A 56 -13.25 20.24 -5.21
CA GLU A 56 -12.04 20.22 -6.04
C GLU A 56 -11.03 21.23 -5.48
N GLU A 57 -9.81 20.77 -5.23
CA GLU A 57 -8.67 21.61 -4.87
C GLU A 57 -7.79 21.80 -6.10
N GLN A 58 -7.20 22.99 -6.27
CA GLN A 58 -6.37 23.29 -7.44
C GLN A 58 -5.06 24.01 -7.06
N LYS A 59 -4.00 23.75 -7.82
CA LYS A 59 -2.69 24.37 -7.65
C LYS A 59 -1.98 24.53 -8.99
N SER A 60 -1.35 25.68 -9.20
CA SER A 60 -0.47 25.88 -10.35
C SER A 60 0.88 25.23 -10.09
N ILE A 61 1.32 24.33 -10.97
CA ILE A 61 2.64 23.69 -10.94
C ILE A 61 3.37 24.01 -12.24
N GLY A 62 4.58 24.53 -12.12
CA GLY A 62 5.41 24.92 -13.26
C GLY A 62 6.58 23.96 -13.53
N PRO A 63 7.45 24.31 -14.49
CA PRO A 63 8.64 23.52 -14.82
C PRO A 63 9.64 23.40 -13.68
N ASN A 64 9.59 24.30 -12.70
CA ASN A 64 10.42 24.22 -11.49
C ASN A 64 10.01 23.06 -10.56
N GLY A 65 8.87 22.40 -10.84
CA GLY A 65 8.30 21.39 -9.98
C GLY A 65 7.55 21.98 -8.78
N GLY A 66 7.28 21.15 -7.79
CA GLY A 66 6.58 21.50 -6.57
C GLY A 66 5.84 20.31 -5.97
N SER A 67 5.09 20.53 -4.89
CA SER A 67 4.25 19.51 -4.30
C SER A 67 2.78 19.96 -4.26
N PHE A 68 1.86 19.02 -4.43
CA PHE A 68 0.44 19.19 -4.18
C PHE A 68 0.08 18.30 -3.01
N THR A 69 -0.43 18.87 -1.91
CA THR A 69 -1.00 18.08 -0.81
C THR A 69 -2.45 18.51 -0.64
N THR A 70 -3.35 17.54 -0.54
CA THR A 70 -4.77 17.78 -0.29
C THR A 70 -4.98 18.31 1.12
N SER A 71 -6.04 19.09 1.33
CA SER A 71 -6.39 19.67 2.63
C SER A 71 -6.59 18.62 3.74
N ASP A 72 -6.98 17.40 3.37
CA ASP A 72 -7.12 16.26 4.28
C ASP A 72 -5.81 15.52 4.57
N ASN A 73 -4.69 15.94 3.97
CA ASN A 73 -3.36 15.35 4.08
C ASN A 73 -3.29 13.86 3.71
N LYS A 74 -4.25 13.36 2.92
CA LYS A 74 -4.30 11.95 2.51
C LYS A 74 -3.58 11.67 1.19
N LEU A 75 -3.43 12.68 0.34
CA LEU A 75 -2.74 12.59 -0.93
C LEU A 75 -1.69 13.69 -1.04
N THR A 76 -0.45 13.28 -1.29
CA THR A 76 0.64 14.17 -1.68
C THR A 76 1.19 13.71 -3.03
N ILE A 77 1.31 14.63 -3.97
CA ILE A 77 1.91 14.41 -5.29
C ILE A 77 3.14 15.30 -5.38
N GLU A 78 4.29 14.73 -5.71
CA GLU A 78 5.55 15.46 -5.82
C GLU A 78 5.96 15.59 -7.28
N PHE A 79 5.88 16.79 -7.82
CA PHE A 79 6.30 17.07 -9.19
C PHE A 79 7.78 17.47 -9.17
N PRO A 80 8.71 16.64 -9.66
CA PRO A 80 10.10 17.06 -9.74
C PRO A 80 10.28 18.17 -10.79
N ALA A 81 11.37 18.91 -10.68
CA ALA A 81 11.74 19.91 -11.68
C ALA A 81 11.86 19.27 -13.07
N GLY A 82 11.17 19.85 -14.06
CA GLY A 82 11.07 19.38 -15.43
C GLY A 82 10.06 18.24 -15.64
N ALA A 83 9.21 17.89 -14.66
CA ALA A 83 8.10 16.96 -14.88
C ALA A 83 7.02 17.56 -15.80
N LEU A 84 6.82 18.88 -15.71
CA LEU A 84 5.95 19.67 -16.57
C LEU A 84 6.81 20.60 -17.43
N SER A 85 6.43 20.77 -18.69
CA SER A 85 7.13 21.67 -19.61
C SER A 85 6.62 23.12 -19.53
N THR A 86 5.41 23.31 -19.03
CA THR A 86 4.73 24.61 -18.88
C THR A 86 3.97 24.67 -17.57
N GLU A 87 3.64 25.89 -17.14
CA GLU A 87 2.77 26.10 -15.99
C GLU A 87 1.38 25.49 -16.24
N THR A 88 0.95 24.60 -15.34
CA THR A 88 -0.28 23.82 -15.48
C THR A 88 -1.06 23.85 -14.18
N ILE A 89 -2.36 24.11 -14.29
CA ILE A 89 -3.29 24.04 -13.15
C ILE A 89 -3.64 22.56 -12.92
N ILE A 90 -3.09 21.97 -11.86
CA ILE A 90 -3.43 20.64 -11.39
C ILE A 90 -4.62 20.74 -10.45
N ARG A 91 -5.61 19.89 -10.67
CA ARG A 91 -6.85 19.78 -9.90
C ARG A 91 -6.94 18.39 -9.29
N VAL A 92 -7.32 18.30 -8.04
CA VAL A 92 -7.52 17.06 -7.31
C VAL A 92 -8.90 17.09 -6.67
N GLN A 93 -9.73 16.09 -6.98
CA GLN A 93 -11.07 15.96 -6.42
C GLN A 93 -11.27 14.58 -5.81
N PRO A 94 -11.70 14.48 -4.53
CA PRO A 94 -12.14 13.22 -3.95
C PRO A 94 -13.35 12.67 -4.71
N VAL A 95 -13.32 11.38 -5.00
CA VAL A 95 -14.43 10.63 -5.62
C VAL A 95 -14.74 9.37 -4.82
N SER A 96 -15.98 8.90 -4.92
CA SER A 96 -16.40 7.64 -4.29
C SER A 96 -15.59 6.47 -4.84
N ASN A 97 -15.28 5.51 -3.98
CA ASN A 97 -14.55 4.30 -4.35
C ASN A 97 -15.45 3.07 -4.21
N PHE A 98 -15.84 2.48 -5.34
CA PHE A 98 -16.71 1.29 -5.39
C PHE A 98 -15.92 -0.02 -5.51
N CYS A 99 -14.58 0.04 -5.43
CA CYS A 99 -13.73 -1.14 -5.49
C CYS A 99 -13.93 -2.00 -4.22
N PRO A 100 -14.19 -3.31 -4.33
CA PRO A 100 -14.26 -4.21 -3.19
C PRO A 100 -12.98 -4.14 -2.35
N GLY A 101 -13.11 -3.89 -1.05
CA GLY A 101 -11.95 -3.75 -0.15
C GLY A 101 -11.26 -2.38 -0.17
N ALA A 102 -11.83 -1.38 -0.85
CA ALA A 102 -11.33 -0.01 -0.81
C ALA A 102 -11.31 0.57 0.62
N ALA A 103 -10.18 1.18 0.98
CA ALA A 103 -10.06 1.97 2.20
C ALA A 103 -10.17 3.47 1.85
N GLY A 104 -11.33 4.06 2.10
CA GLY A 104 -11.57 5.50 1.93
C GLY A 104 -11.91 5.93 0.50
N ASN A 105 -11.83 7.24 0.25
CA ASN A 105 -12.14 7.86 -1.04
C ASN A 105 -10.99 7.62 -2.05
N ALA A 106 -11.34 7.57 -3.34
CA ALA A 106 -10.38 7.70 -4.42
C ALA A 106 -10.20 9.19 -4.77
N TYR A 107 -9.17 9.52 -5.56
CA TYR A 107 -8.93 10.88 -6.01
C TYR A 107 -8.86 10.92 -7.54
N ARG A 108 -9.57 11.87 -8.13
CA ARG A 108 -9.46 12.20 -9.55
C ARG A 108 -8.47 13.36 -9.70
N ILE A 109 -7.45 13.15 -10.51
CA ILE A 109 -6.44 14.17 -10.83
C ILE A 109 -6.72 14.67 -12.25
N SER A 110 -6.83 15.98 -12.43
CA SER A 110 -7.03 16.61 -13.74
C SER A 110 -6.00 17.72 -13.96
N PRO A 111 -5.52 17.96 -15.19
CA PRO A 111 -5.80 17.17 -16.40
C PRO A 111 -5.02 15.85 -16.42
N HIS A 112 -5.48 14.91 -17.25
CA HIS A 112 -4.75 13.67 -17.51
C HIS A 112 -3.64 13.99 -18.51
N LEU A 113 -2.40 14.00 -18.05
CA LEU A 113 -1.25 14.43 -18.83
C LEU A 113 -0.09 13.44 -18.70
N THR A 114 0.71 13.35 -19.76
CA THR A 114 1.98 12.61 -19.73
C THR A 114 3.06 13.50 -19.13
N LEU A 115 3.66 13.05 -18.04
CA LEU A 115 4.77 13.77 -17.41
C LEU A 115 6.09 13.43 -18.11
N ASN A 116 6.99 14.40 -18.19
CA ASN A 116 8.35 14.20 -18.69
C ASN A 116 9.23 13.44 -17.67
N LYS A 117 8.82 13.38 -16.40
CA LYS A 117 9.49 12.68 -15.28
C LYS A 117 8.45 12.08 -14.34
N PRO A 118 8.78 10.98 -13.61
CA PRO A 118 7.88 10.42 -12.60
C PRO A 118 7.58 11.44 -11.50
N ALA A 119 6.36 11.41 -10.97
CA ALA A 119 5.87 12.23 -9.87
C ALA A 119 5.25 11.35 -8.77
#